data_AF-A0A2H6NHD8-F1
#
_entry.id   AF-A0A2H6NHD8-F1
#
_cell.length_a   1.000
_cell.length_b   1.000
_cell.length_c   1.000
_cell.angle_alpha   90.00
_cell.angle_beta   90.00
_cell.angle_gamma   90.00
#
_symmetry.space_group_name_H-M   'P 1'
#
loop_
_entity.id
_entity.type
_entity.pdbx_description
1 polymer ?
#
loop_
_entity_poly.entity_id
_entity_poly.type
_entity_poly.pdbx_seq_one_letter_code
_entity_poly.pdbx_strand_id
1 'polypeptide(L)'
;QSTWEEQDGAGSEAAGEGAAASGSPPAPCPFVLPGGIASRNEDYPRTCRACFYGTGLIAGHGFTSPERTPGVFVLFDDDRFGFIWLELQSFSLYSRIKVAFQNAEAPSREA
;
A
#
# COMPACT_ATOMS: atom_id res chain seq x y z
N GLN A 1 47.73 5.26 -23.95
CA GLN A 1 48.30 5.87 -22.73
C GLN A 1 48.02 7.35 -22.84
N SER A 2 47.32 7.92 -21.85
CA SER A 2 47.03 9.35 -21.57
C SER A 2 45.76 9.35 -20.73
N THR A 3 45.86 9.04 -19.44
CA THR A 3 46.02 9.98 -18.30
C THR A 3 44.71 10.69 -17.98
N TRP A 4 44.12 10.29 -16.86
CA TRP A 4 43.05 10.98 -16.15
C TRP A 4 43.66 12.15 -15.37
N GLU A 5 43.03 13.31 -15.43
CA GLU A 5 43.20 14.36 -14.42
C GLU A 5 41.83 14.73 -13.84
N GLU A 6 41.82 14.72 -12.52
CA GLU A 6 40.73 14.91 -11.59
C GLU A 6 40.68 16.38 -11.17
N GLN A 7 39.47 16.96 -11.08
CA GLN A 7 39.19 17.93 -10.02
C GLN A 7 37.69 18.23 -9.86
N ASP A 8 37.41 18.77 -8.67
CA ASP A 8 36.17 19.33 -8.15
C ASP A 8 35.35 18.34 -7.32
N GLY A 9 35.08 18.56 -6.04
CA GLY A 9 35.26 19.71 -5.19
C GLY A 9 34.51 19.42 -3.89
N ALA A 10 34.99 19.98 -2.79
CA ALA A 10 34.52 19.70 -1.44
C ALA A 10 33.02 19.97 -1.20
N GLY A 11 32.38 19.04 -0.49
CA GLY A 11 31.53 19.29 0.67
C GLY A 11 30.17 19.98 0.46
N SER A 12 29.10 19.25 0.76
CA SER A 12 28.07 19.74 1.67
C SER A 12 27.22 18.58 2.18
N GLU A 13 27.44 18.20 3.44
CA GLU A 13 26.50 17.41 4.22
C GLU A 13 25.22 18.24 4.40
N ALA A 14 24.12 17.77 3.82
CA ALA A 14 22.79 18.22 4.21
C ALA A 14 22.13 17.11 5.02
N ALA A 15 22.35 17.18 6.33
CA ALA A 15 21.45 16.60 7.31
C ALA A 15 20.01 17.04 7.00
N GLY A 16 19.11 16.07 6.92
CA GLY A 16 17.68 16.27 6.77
C GLY A 16 16.93 15.34 7.72
N GLU A 17 17.23 15.44 9.01
CA GLU A 17 16.28 15.03 10.04
C GLU A 17 15.10 16.01 10.05
N GLY A 18 13.89 15.46 10.13
CA GLY A 18 12.75 16.18 10.70
C GLY A 18 11.78 16.82 9.71
N ALA A 19 10.70 16.09 9.44
CA ALA A 19 9.35 16.65 9.53
C ALA A 19 8.36 15.50 9.71
N ALA A 20 8.11 15.10 10.96
CA ALA A 20 6.83 14.47 11.28
C ALA A 20 5.77 15.52 10.93
N ALA A 21 5.09 15.33 9.80
CA ALA A 21 4.05 16.24 9.34
C ALA A 21 2.88 16.21 10.32
N SER A 22 2.91 17.10 11.31
CA SER A 22 1.74 17.53 12.06
C SER A 22 0.89 18.42 11.15
N GLY A 23 0.30 17.82 10.12
CA GLY A 23 -0.64 18.45 9.21
C GLY A 23 -1.94 17.66 9.21
N SER A 24 -3.06 18.35 8.98
CA SER A 24 -4.33 17.69 8.65
C SER A 24 -4.08 16.56 7.64
N PRO A 25 -4.77 15.40 7.75
CA PRO A 25 -4.61 14.34 6.77
C PRO A 25 -4.77 14.91 5.35
N PRO A 26 -3.93 14.49 4.39
CA PRO A 26 -3.99 15.00 3.03
C PRO A 26 -5.40 14.82 2.49
N ALA A 27 -5.87 15.83 1.75
CA ALA A 27 -7.18 15.78 1.12
C ALA A 27 -7.26 14.56 0.20
N PRO A 28 -8.39 13.83 0.15
CA PRO A 28 -8.55 12.70 -0.75
C PRO A 28 -8.32 13.12 -2.20
N CYS A 29 -7.58 12.30 -2.96
CA CYS A 29 -7.35 12.50 -4.38
C CYS A 29 -8.25 11.57 -5.22
N PRO A 30 -8.57 11.93 -6.48
CA PRO A 30 -9.29 11.04 -7.39
C PRO A 30 -8.57 9.70 -7.57
N PHE A 31 -9.36 8.62 -7.62
CA PHE A 31 -8.87 7.26 -7.80
C PHE A 31 -9.65 6.57 -8.91
N VAL A 32 -8.92 5.94 -9.83
CA VAL A 32 -9.43 5.07 -10.89
C VAL A 32 -8.50 3.88 -10.99
N LEU A 33 -9.06 2.68 -11.17
CA LEU A 33 -8.24 1.50 -11.38
C LEU A 33 -7.43 1.63 -12.70
N PRO A 34 -6.15 1.24 -12.70
CA PRO A 34 -5.38 1.15 -13.93
C PRO A 34 -6.06 0.22 -14.95
N GLY A 35 -5.90 0.54 -16.23
CA GLY A 35 -6.44 -0.29 -17.30
C GLY A 35 -5.95 -1.73 -17.24
N GLY A 36 -6.85 -2.68 -17.49
CA GLY A 36 -6.55 -4.12 -17.46
C GLY A 36 -6.64 -4.76 -16.07
N ILE A 37 -6.82 -3.99 -15.00
CA ILE A 37 -7.10 -4.54 -13.67
C ILE A 37 -8.57 -4.93 -13.57
N ALA A 38 -8.84 -6.23 -13.41
CA ALA A 38 -10.18 -6.74 -13.22
C ALA A 38 -10.69 -6.44 -11.80
N SER A 39 -11.93 -5.98 -11.68
CA SER A 39 -12.61 -5.88 -10.39
C SER A 39 -13.95 -6.60 -10.44
N ARG A 40 -14.26 -7.35 -9.38
CA ARG A 40 -15.59 -7.96 -9.20
C ARG A 40 -16.65 -6.94 -8.80
N ASN A 41 -16.25 -5.82 -8.19
CA ASN A 41 -17.15 -4.77 -7.78
C ASN A 41 -16.76 -3.46 -8.46
N GLU A 42 -17.60 -2.97 -9.37
CA GLU A 42 -17.35 -1.74 -10.10
C GLU A 42 -17.65 -0.48 -9.27
N ASP A 43 -18.44 -0.61 -8.20
CA ASP A 43 -18.80 0.45 -7.26
C ASP A 43 -17.77 0.57 -6.11
N TYR A 44 -16.50 0.76 -6.50
CA TYR A 44 -15.44 1.13 -5.57
C TYR A 44 -15.33 2.66 -5.45
N PRO A 45 -14.93 3.21 -4.28
CA PRO A 45 -14.80 4.65 -4.11
C PRO A 45 -13.87 5.28 -5.15
N ARG A 46 -14.30 6.42 -5.71
CA ARG A 46 -13.57 7.15 -6.75
C ARG A 46 -12.56 8.17 -6.19
N THR A 47 -12.26 8.09 -4.90
CA THR A 47 -11.26 8.92 -4.22
C THR A 47 -10.52 8.09 -3.18
N CYS A 48 -9.20 8.25 -3.06
CA CYS A 48 -8.39 7.61 -2.01
C CYS A 48 -7.63 8.65 -1.17
N ARG A 49 -7.32 8.30 0.09
CA ARG A 49 -6.52 9.14 1.01
C ARG A 49 -5.03 8.85 0.89
N ALA A 50 -4.66 7.60 0.65
CA ALA A 50 -3.26 7.18 0.57
C ALA A 50 -3.12 5.84 -0.15
N CYS A 51 -1.91 5.59 -0.68
CA CYS A 51 -1.49 4.33 -1.26
C CYS A 51 -0.18 3.88 -0.61
N PHE A 52 -0.04 2.57 -0.40
CA PHE A 52 1.15 1.97 0.20
C PHE A 52 1.58 0.75 -0.61
N TYR A 53 2.89 0.49 -0.63
CA TYR A 53 3.40 -0.79 -1.11
C TYR A 53 2.99 -1.90 -0.13
N GLY A 54 2.51 -3.01 -0.65
CA GLY A 54 2.19 -4.19 0.13
C GLY A 54 2.59 -5.47 -0.58
N THR A 55 2.53 -6.58 0.14
CA THR A 55 2.64 -7.91 -0.45
C THR A 55 1.45 -8.77 -0.05
N GLY A 56 0.83 -9.42 -1.03
CA GLY A 56 -0.23 -10.37 -0.82
C GLY A 56 0.32 -11.79 -0.88
N LEU A 57 -0.31 -12.73 -0.17
CA LEU A 57 0.06 -14.14 -0.24
C LEU A 57 -0.80 -14.82 -1.30
N ILE A 58 -0.15 -15.46 -2.28
CA ILE A 58 -0.81 -16.33 -3.26
C ILE A 58 -0.30 -17.75 -3.08
N ALA A 59 -1.09 -18.72 -3.51
CA ALA A 59 -0.70 -20.13 -3.56
C ALA A 59 -1.52 -20.84 -4.64
N GLY A 60 -1.02 -21.97 -5.12
CA GLY A 60 -1.77 -22.89 -5.96
C GLY A 60 -2.94 -23.57 -5.22
N HIS A 61 -3.71 -24.38 -5.95
CA HIS A 61 -4.80 -25.15 -5.37
C HIS A 61 -4.31 -26.04 -4.22
N GLY A 62 -5.05 -26.09 -3.10
CA GLY A 62 -4.61 -26.81 -1.90
C GLY A 62 -3.47 -26.11 -1.15
N PHE A 63 -3.26 -24.81 -1.38
CA PHE A 63 -2.22 -24.00 -0.74
C PHE A 63 -0.78 -24.49 -1.05
N THR A 64 -0.59 -25.04 -2.25
CA THR A 64 0.73 -25.50 -2.71
C THR A 64 1.59 -24.33 -3.17
N SER A 65 2.89 -24.37 -2.87
CA SER A 65 3.88 -23.36 -3.29
C SER A 65 3.46 -21.92 -2.98
N PRO A 66 3.25 -21.56 -1.69
CA PRO A 66 2.84 -20.22 -1.33
C PRO A 66 3.98 -19.22 -1.54
N GLU A 67 3.64 -18.05 -2.07
CA GLU A 67 4.59 -16.96 -2.29
C GLU A 67 3.97 -15.59 -2.05
N ARG A 68 4.83 -14.61 -1.73
CA ARG A 68 4.42 -13.22 -1.57
C ARG A 68 4.60 -12.48 -2.88
N THR A 69 3.53 -11.91 -3.39
CA THR A 69 3.55 -11.10 -4.60
C THR A 69 3.32 -9.62 -4.28
N PRO A 70 3.97 -8.72 -5.01
CA PRO A 70 3.82 -7.28 -4.80
C PRO A 70 2.42 -6.81 -5.16
N GLY A 71 1.97 -5.79 -4.43
CA GLY A 71 0.69 -5.15 -4.67
C GLY A 71 0.64 -3.73 -4.11
N VAL A 72 -0.46 -3.05 -4.43
CA VAL A 72 -0.72 -1.69 -3.94
C VAL A 72 -1.91 -1.73 -3.00
N PHE A 73 -1.68 -1.37 -1.74
CA PHE A 73 -2.74 -1.14 -0.78
C PHE A 73 -3.27 0.29 -0.96
N VAL A 74 -4.59 0.44 -1.09
CA VAL A 74 -5.27 1.71 -1.33
C VAL A 74 -6.23 1.97 -0.17
N LEU A 75 -6.02 3.06 0.57
CA LEU A 75 -6.92 3.50 1.64
C LEU A 75 -7.96 4.48 1.07
N PHE A 76 -9.25 4.12 1.12
CA PHE A 76 -10.32 5.00 0.63
C PHE A 76 -10.85 5.90 1.74
N ASP A 77 -11.28 5.29 2.84
CA ASP A 77 -11.86 5.96 4.01
C ASP A 77 -11.65 5.12 5.27
N ASP A 78 -12.33 5.48 6.37
CA ASP A 78 -12.17 4.83 7.66
C ASP A 78 -12.71 3.40 7.71
N ASP A 79 -13.50 3.01 6.70
CA ASP A 79 -14.16 1.71 6.65
C ASP A 79 -13.79 0.88 5.42
N ARG A 80 -13.19 1.49 4.38
CA ARG A 80 -12.92 0.82 3.11
C ARG A 80 -11.48 0.99 2.68
N PHE A 81 -10.92 -0.12 2.20
CA PHE A 81 -9.63 -0.16 1.55
C PHE A 81 -9.65 -1.18 0.41
N GLY A 82 -8.66 -1.11 -0.47
CA GLY A 82 -8.48 -2.06 -1.56
C GLY A 82 -7.05 -2.56 -1.67
N PHE A 83 -6.89 -3.66 -2.39
CA PHE A 83 -5.57 -4.20 -2.74
C PHE A 83 -5.53 -4.56 -4.22
N ILE A 84 -4.59 -3.96 -4.95
CA ILE A 84 -4.31 -4.27 -6.35
C ILE A 84 -3.21 -5.34 -6.38
N TRP A 85 -3.58 -6.54 -6.84
CA TRP A 85 -2.67 -7.66 -7.08
C TRP A 85 -2.04 -7.47 -8.46
N LEU A 86 -0.76 -7.08 -8.51
CA LEU A 86 -0.12 -6.70 -9.77
C LEU A 86 0.02 -7.91 -10.72
N GLU A 87 0.49 -9.04 -10.22
CA GLU A 87 0.70 -10.25 -11.02
C GLU A 87 -0.61 -10.90 -11.48
N LEU A 88 -1.67 -10.78 -10.68
CA LEU A 88 -2.99 -11.33 -11.02
C LEU A 88 -3.86 -10.36 -11.83
N GLN A 89 -3.39 -9.13 -12.06
CA GLN A 89 -4.15 -8.04 -12.66
C GLN A 89 -5.56 -7.92 -12.07
N SER A 90 -5.66 -7.98 -10.74
CA SER A 90 -6.93 -8.12 -10.04
C SER A 90 -7.02 -7.13 -8.88
N PHE A 91 -8.23 -6.63 -8.62
CA PHE A 91 -8.52 -5.73 -7.52
C PHE A 91 -9.48 -6.37 -6.51
N SER A 92 -9.05 -6.39 -5.25
CA SER A 92 -9.87 -6.81 -4.10
C SER A 92 -10.29 -5.59 -3.30
N LEU A 93 -11.61 -5.44 -3.07
CA LEU A 93 -12.19 -4.38 -2.26
C LEU A 93 -12.63 -4.94 -0.90
N TYR A 94 -12.32 -4.22 0.17
CA TYR A 94 -12.65 -4.59 1.54
C TYR A 94 -13.45 -3.48 2.21
N SER A 95 -14.41 -3.87 3.06
CA SER A 95 -15.22 -2.96 3.86
C SER A 95 -15.32 -3.48 5.30
N ARG A 96 -15.36 -2.56 6.26
CA ARG A 96 -15.46 -2.86 7.69
C ARG A 96 -16.76 -3.58 8.01
N ILE A 97 -16.65 -4.68 8.77
CA ILE A 97 -17.80 -5.33 9.39
C ILE A 97 -18.36 -4.41 10.48
N LYS A 98 -19.66 -4.10 10.40
CA LYS A 98 -20.34 -3.17 11.32
C LYS A 98 -20.94 -3.84 12.56
N VAL A 99 -20.93 -5.16 12.61
CA VAL A 99 -21.41 -5.94 13.76
C VAL A 99 -20.35 -5.92 14.85
N ALA A 100 -20.81 -5.74 16.10
CA ALA A 100 -19.96 -5.88 17.28
C ALA A 100 -19.86 -7.35 17.69
N PHE A 101 -18.64 -7.81 17.97
CA PHE A 101 -18.38 -9.15 18.47
C PHE A 101 -18.19 -9.13 19.99
N GLN A 102 -18.70 -10.14 20.67
CA GLN A 102 -18.51 -10.29 22.11
C GLN A 102 -17.30 -11.19 22.39
N ASN A 103 -16.55 -10.90 23.46
CA ASN A 103 -15.39 -11.67 23.89
C ASN A 103 -14.29 -11.82 22.83
N ALA A 104 -14.14 -10.81 21.95
CA ALA A 104 -13.20 -10.84 20.82
C ALA A 104 -11.91 -10.03 21.06
N GLU A 105 -11.80 -9.35 22.19
CA GLU A 105 -10.61 -8.56 22.53
C GLU A 105 -9.45 -9.49 22.91
N ALA A 106 -8.26 -9.21 22.37
CA ALA A 106 -7.04 -9.92 22.75
C ALA A 106 -6.64 -9.56 24.19
N PRO A 107 -6.15 -10.52 24.99
CA PRO A 107 -5.77 -10.24 26.38
C PRO A 107 -4.51 -9.36 26.49
N SER A 108 -3.64 -9.37 25.46
CA SER A 108 -2.53 -8.45 25.28
C SER A 108 -2.23 -8.27 23.79
N ARG A 109 -1.25 -7.42 23.44
CA ARG A 109 -0.83 -7.19 22.04
C ARG A 109 -0.11 -8.40 21.43
N GLU A 110 0.56 -9.20 22.26
CA GLU A 110 1.39 -10.33 21.86
C GLU A 110 0.63 -11.66 21.80
N ALA A 111 -0.61 -11.68 22.31
CA ALA A 111 -1.43 -12.88 22.50
C ALA A 111 -2.35 -13.18 21.30
#